data_AF-A0A060WQC2-F1
#
_entry.id   AF-A0A060WQC2-F1
#
_cell.length_a   1.000
_cell.length_b   1.000
_cell.length_c   1.000
_cell.angle_alpha   90.00
_cell.angle_beta   90.00
_cell.angle_gamma   90.00
#
_symmetry.space_group_name_H-M   'P 1'
#
loop_
_entity.id
_entity.type
_entity.pdbx_description
1 polymer ?
#
loop_
_entity_poly.entity_id
_entity_poly.type
_entity_poly.pdbx_seq_one_letter_code
_entity_poly.pdbx_strand_id
1 'polypeptide(L)'
;MVMKSSVEDDDVGWGLGVPEKMRNNANWVDITHDFKEACKELSLGELLHDKLFGLFEAMSAIEMMDPKMDAGMIGNQVNRKVLSFEQAVKDGSIRVRDLSLPELIGIMDTCFCCLITWLEGHSLAQTVFTCLYVHNPDLIEDPALKAFALGILKVCDIAREKVNKAAVFEEEDFQAMTYGFKMANNVTDLRVTGDVHATGLVSVVVHVWHWWYTIYICRNVCVCTKLTFYRQVC
;
A
#
# COMPACT_ATOMS: atom_id res chain seq x y z
N MET A 1 -31.59 39.45 -2.41
CA MET A 1 -31.27 39.60 -3.84
C MET A 1 -30.55 38.32 -4.24
N VAL A 2 -31.31 37.34 -4.75
CA VAL A 2 -30.79 36.02 -5.12
C VAL A 2 -30.16 36.17 -6.50
N MET A 3 -28.84 36.08 -6.57
CA MET A 3 -28.11 36.04 -7.83
C MET A 3 -28.37 34.69 -8.49
N LYS A 4 -29.16 34.71 -9.57
CA LYS A 4 -29.22 33.62 -10.55
C LYS A 4 -27.86 33.56 -11.23
N SER A 5 -27.08 32.52 -10.97
CA SER A 5 -25.99 32.12 -11.84
C SER A 5 -26.61 31.38 -13.02
N SER A 6 -26.70 32.06 -14.16
CA SER A 6 -26.97 31.44 -15.45
C SER A 6 -25.85 30.42 -15.70
N VAL A 7 -26.19 29.13 -15.69
CA VAL A 7 -25.32 28.10 -16.24
C VAL A 7 -25.52 28.20 -17.75
N GLU A 8 -24.61 28.89 -18.42
CA GLU A 8 -24.46 28.74 -19.86
C GLU A 8 -23.93 27.32 -20.08
N ASP A 9 -24.69 26.50 -20.79
CA ASP A 9 -24.27 25.19 -21.29
C ASP A 9 -23.14 25.45 -22.31
N ASP A 10 -21.93 25.56 -21.78
CA ASP A 10 -20.71 25.47 -22.56
C ASP A 10 -20.64 24.04 -23.10
N ASP A 11 -21.07 23.90 -24.35
CA ASP A 11 -20.88 22.76 -25.27
C ASP A 11 -19.38 22.57 -25.59
N VAL A 12 -18.56 22.53 -24.53
CA VAL A 12 -17.16 22.12 -24.60
C VAL A 12 -17.21 20.61 -24.65
N GLY A 13 -17.41 20.10 -25.87
CA GLY A 13 -17.22 18.70 -26.19
C GLY A 13 -15.97 18.20 -25.47
N TRP A 14 -16.14 17.16 -24.65
CA TRP A 14 -15.05 16.50 -23.96
C TRP A 14 -14.07 16.02 -25.04
N GLY A 15 -13.05 16.82 -25.32
CA GLY A 15 -11.98 16.56 -26.28
C GLY A 15 -11.05 15.46 -25.78
N LEU A 16 -11.60 14.35 -25.30
CA LEU A 16 -10.89 13.12 -25.05
C LEU A 16 -10.83 12.39 -26.39
N GLY A 17 -9.91 12.82 -27.25
CA GLY A 17 -9.48 11.98 -28.36
C GLY A 17 -9.12 10.61 -27.79
N VAL A 18 -9.59 9.54 -28.45
CA VAL A 18 -9.37 8.15 -28.02
C VAL A 18 -7.89 7.98 -27.68
N PRO A 19 -7.54 7.62 -26.43
CA PRO A 19 -6.15 7.47 -26.01
C PRO A 19 -5.42 6.56 -26.99
N GLU A 20 -4.19 6.89 -27.36
CA GLU A 20 -3.43 6.16 -28.40
C GLU A 20 -3.33 4.64 -28.11
N LYS A 21 -3.42 4.26 -26.83
CA LYS A 21 -3.46 2.88 -26.31
C LYS A 21 -4.77 2.11 -26.59
N MET A 22 -5.86 2.81 -26.92
CA MET A 22 -7.17 2.23 -27.30
C MET A 22 -7.35 2.11 -28.81
N ARG A 23 -6.32 2.44 -29.61
CA ARG A 23 -6.25 2.12 -31.05
C ARG A 23 -6.05 0.61 -31.30
N ASN A 24 -6.85 -0.22 -30.65
CA ASN A 24 -7.15 -1.52 -31.22
C ASN A 24 -8.07 -1.28 -32.44
N ASN A 25 -8.12 -2.20 -33.39
CA ASN A 25 -8.94 -2.15 -34.62
C ASN A 25 -10.48 -2.10 -34.40
N ALA A 26 -10.96 -1.51 -33.30
CA ALA A 26 -12.35 -1.35 -32.96
C ALA A 26 -12.86 0.03 -33.44
N ASN A 27 -13.99 0.02 -34.16
CA ASN A 27 -14.73 1.23 -34.50
C ASN A 27 -15.56 1.66 -33.28
N TRP A 28 -15.00 2.57 -32.47
CA TRP A 28 -15.70 3.16 -31.34
C TRP A 28 -16.77 4.14 -31.84
N VAL A 29 -17.98 4.03 -31.30
CA VAL A 29 -19.09 4.95 -31.54
C VAL A 29 -19.43 5.62 -30.23
N ASP A 30 -19.49 6.96 -30.23
CA ASP A 30 -19.90 7.73 -29.06
C ASP A 30 -21.42 7.62 -28.87
N ILE A 31 -21.84 7.14 -27.71
CA ILE A 31 -23.25 6.96 -27.31
C ILE A 31 -23.64 7.89 -26.16
N THR A 32 -22.82 8.89 -25.84
CA THR A 32 -23.01 9.74 -24.64
C THR A 32 -24.35 10.47 -24.66
N HIS A 33 -24.76 10.99 -25.82
CA HIS A 33 -26.04 11.70 -25.96
C HIS A 33 -27.22 10.75 -25.80
N ASP A 34 -27.24 9.65 -26.55
CA ASP A 34 -28.29 8.64 -26.52
C ASP A 34 -28.48 8.05 -25.12
N PHE A 35 -27.38 7.79 -24.41
CA PHE A 35 -27.41 7.30 -23.04
C PHE A 35 -28.02 8.32 -22.07
N LYS A 36 -27.60 9.59 -22.15
CA LYS A 36 -28.15 10.67 -21.30
C LYS A 36 -29.63 10.93 -21.58
N GLU A 37 -30.08 10.77 -22.83
CA GLU A 37 -31.49 10.90 -23.18
C GLU A 37 -32.34 9.77 -22.58
N ALA A 38 -31.90 8.52 -22.72
CA ALA A 38 -32.57 7.37 -22.11
C ALA A 38 -32.63 7.47 -20.57
N CYS A 39 -31.60 8.01 -19.92
CA CYS A 39 -31.60 8.21 -18.47
C CYS A 39 -32.70 9.17 -17.96
N LYS A 40 -33.26 10.04 -18.82
CA LYS A 40 -34.35 10.95 -18.41
C LYS A 40 -35.68 10.23 -18.17
N GLU A 41 -35.83 9.00 -18.67
CA GLU A 41 -37.02 8.19 -18.45
C GLU A 41 -37.08 7.57 -17.06
N LEU A 42 -35.94 7.50 -16.34
CA LEU A 42 -35.86 7.00 -14.98
C LEU A 42 -36.43 8.01 -13.99
N SER A 43 -37.34 7.56 -13.14
CA SER A 43 -37.90 8.37 -12.06
C SER A 43 -37.05 8.30 -10.78
N LEU A 44 -37.29 9.25 -9.87
CA LEU A 44 -36.56 9.33 -8.60
C LEU A 44 -36.75 8.05 -7.78
N GLY A 45 -35.64 7.37 -7.49
CA GLY A 45 -35.62 6.13 -6.72
C GLY A 45 -35.59 4.86 -7.57
N GLU A 46 -35.67 4.96 -8.90
CA GLU A 46 -35.45 3.83 -9.81
C GLU A 46 -33.96 3.63 -10.10
N LEU A 47 -33.57 2.36 -10.23
CA LEU A 47 -32.21 1.95 -10.53
C LEU A 47 -32.25 0.83 -11.57
N LEU A 48 -31.55 1.03 -12.68
CA LEU A 48 -31.39 0.02 -13.71
C LEU A 48 -30.12 -0.80 -13.44
N HIS A 49 -30.28 -2.09 -13.17
CA HIS A 49 -29.18 -3.03 -13.02
C HIS A 49 -29.59 -4.44 -13.46
N ASP A 50 -28.62 -5.35 -13.63
CA ASP A 50 -28.90 -6.75 -13.94
C ASP A 50 -29.59 -7.45 -12.77
N LYS A 51 -30.46 -8.43 -13.07
CA LYS A 51 -31.21 -9.18 -12.04
C LYS A 51 -30.33 -9.94 -11.05
N LEU A 52 -29.11 -10.29 -11.46
CA LEU A 52 -28.13 -11.00 -10.64
C LEU A 52 -27.25 -10.04 -9.82
N PHE A 53 -27.24 -8.75 -10.15
CA PHE A 53 -26.43 -7.76 -9.45
C PHE A 53 -27.08 -7.36 -8.13
N GLY A 54 -26.43 -7.68 -7.02
CA GLY A 54 -26.88 -7.34 -5.67
C GLY A 54 -26.40 -5.94 -5.26
N LEU A 55 -27.28 -5.14 -4.65
CA LEU A 55 -26.90 -3.81 -4.14
C LEU A 55 -25.83 -3.84 -3.04
N PHE A 56 -25.67 -4.98 -2.36
CA PHE A 56 -24.58 -5.16 -1.41
C PHE A 56 -23.20 -5.14 -2.08
N GLU A 57 -23.09 -5.64 -3.32
CA GLU A 57 -21.85 -5.55 -4.09
C GLU A 57 -21.54 -4.10 -4.47
N ALA A 58 -22.58 -3.31 -4.76
CA ALA A 58 -22.44 -1.89 -5.05
C ALA A 58 -21.88 -1.09 -3.87
N MET A 59 -22.05 -1.55 -2.62
CA MET A 59 -21.46 -0.89 -1.44
C MET A 59 -19.92 -0.95 -1.42
N SER A 60 -19.32 -1.90 -2.14
CA SER A 60 -17.86 -2.02 -2.27
C SER A 60 -17.31 -1.26 -3.48
N ALA A 61 -18.17 -0.65 -4.29
CA ALA A 61 -17.77 0.05 -5.51
C ALA A 61 -16.92 1.28 -5.18
N ILE A 62 -15.87 1.49 -5.97
CA ILE A 62 -15.00 2.66 -5.85
C ILE A 62 -15.63 3.82 -6.62
N GLU A 63 -15.82 4.94 -5.94
CA GLU A 63 -16.30 6.19 -6.55
C GLU A 63 -15.12 6.98 -7.14
N MET A 64 -15.14 7.18 -8.46
CA MET A 64 -14.12 7.99 -9.14
C MET A 64 -14.26 9.47 -8.76
N MET A 65 -13.15 10.19 -8.67
CA MET A 65 -13.05 11.60 -8.29
C MET A 65 -13.41 11.92 -6.83
N ASP A 66 -13.75 10.93 -6.00
CA ASP A 66 -13.88 11.14 -4.56
C ASP A 66 -12.49 11.12 -3.87
N PRO A 67 -12.13 12.12 -3.04
CA PRO A 67 -10.81 12.18 -2.40
C PRO A 67 -10.44 11.00 -1.48
N LYS A 68 -11.42 10.26 -0.96
CA LYS A 68 -11.20 9.15 -0.03
C LYS A 68 -11.27 7.79 -0.72
N MET A 69 -12.12 7.66 -1.73
CA MET A 69 -12.32 6.40 -2.46
C MET A 69 -11.40 6.29 -3.69
N ASP A 70 -11.02 7.41 -4.31
CA ASP A 70 -10.17 7.43 -5.50
C ASP A 70 -8.69 7.67 -5.16
N ALA A 71 -7.89 6.60 -5.21
CA ALA A 71 -6.44 6.69 -5.02
C ALA A 71 -5.74 7.60 -6.06
N GLY A 72 -6.32 7.77 -7.25
CA GLY A 72 -5.83 8.67 -8.29
C GLY A 72 -5.93 10.15 -7.92
N MET A 73 -6.89 10.51 -7.06
CA MET A 73 -7.06 11.88 -6.57
C MET A 73 -5.97 12.29 -5.57
N ILE A 74 -5.53 11.38 -4.71
CA ILE A 74 -4.50 11.64 -3.69
C ILE A 74 -3.15 11.97 -4.33
N GLY A 75 -2.79 11.30 -5.43
CA GLY A 75 -1.55 11.56 -6.18
C GLY A 75 -1.50 12.97 -6.78
N ASN A 76 -2.65 13.50 -7.22
CA ASN A 76 -2.75 14.82 -7.85
C ASN A 76 -2.81 15.97 -6.82
N GLN A 77 -3.37 15.74 -5.64
CA GLN A 77 -3.52 16.79 -4.61
C GLN A 77 -2.19 17.21 -3.97
N VAL A 78 -1.22 16.30 -3.85
CA VAL A 78 0.03 16.54 -3.11
C VAL A 78 1.22 16.83 -4.04
N ASN A 79 1.01 16.90 -5.36
CA ASN A 79 2.08 16.99 -6.37
C ASN A 79 3.21 15.95 -6.13
N ARG A 80 2.86 14.83 -5.50
CA ARG A 80 3.78 13.79 -5.08
C ARG A 80 3.66 12.66 -6.09
N LYS A 81 4.63 12.56 -6.99
CA LYS A 81 4.74 11.40 -7.86
C LYS A 81 4.88 10.15 -7.00
N VAL A 82 3.94 9.23 -7.12
CA VAL A 82 4.09 7.87 -6.56
C VAL A 82 5.11 7.17 -7.46
N LEU A 83 6.35 7.08 -6.97
CA LEU A 83 7.44 6.47 -7.70
C LEU A 83 7.52 4.98 -7.33
N SER A 84 7.53 4.12 -8.34
CA SER A 84 8.01 2.75 -8.16
C SER A 84 9.50 2.76 -7.80
N PHE A 85 9.99 1.66 -7.22
CA PHE A 85 11.40 1.56 -6.83
C PHE A 85 12.36 1.86 -7.99
N GLU A 86 12.13 1.28 -9.17
CA GLU A 86 12.95 1.54 -10.37
C GLU A 86 12.93 3.01 -10.81
N GLN A 87 11.77 3.66 -10.71
CA GLN A 87 11.64 5.08 -11.03
C GLN A 87 12.35 5.96 -9.99
N ALA A 88 12.24 5.61 -8.71
CA ALA A 88 12.88 6.35 -7.61
C ALA A 88 14.42 6.24 -7.67
N VAL A 89 14.95 5.11 -8.13
CA VAL A 89 16.38 4.93 -8.39
C VAL A 89 16.83 5.77 -9.59
N LYS A 90 16.07 5.76 -10.69
CA LYS A 90 16.37 6.57 -11.89
C LYS A 90 16.31 8.08 -11.62
N ASP A 91 15.36 8.51 -10.79
CA ASP A 91 15.19 9.90 -10.37
C ASP A 91 16.26 10.35 -9.36
N GLY A 92 17.08 9.41 -8.84
CA GLY A 92 18.10 9.68 -7.82
C GLY A 92 17.52 9.99 -6.43
N SER A 93 16.20 9.87 -6.28
CA SER A 93 15.49 10.06 -5.01
C SER A 93 15.85 8.98 -3.97
N ILE A 94 16.29 7.79 -4.41
CA ILE A 94 16.74 6.69 -3.55
C ILE A 94 18.16 6.27 -3.92
N ARG A 95 19.02 6.13 -2.89
CA ARG A 95 20.37 5.61 -3.04
C ARG A 95 20.38 4.10 -2.85
N VAL A 96 21.02 3.42 -3.80
CA VAL A 96 21.12 1.95 -3.83
C VAL A 96 22.53 1.47 -3.48
N ARG A 97 23.47 2.42 -3.43
CA ARG A 97 24.89 2.25 -3.12
C ARG A 97 25.35 3.33 -2.14
N ASP A 98 26.47 3.07 -1.47
CA ASP A 98 27.17 4.04 -0.60
C ASP A 98 26.29 4.60 0.54
N LEU A 99 25.46 3.74 1.15
CA LEU A 99 24.69 4.08 2.35
C LEU A 99 25.61 4.13 3.56
N SER A 100 25.48 5.17 4.39
CA SER A 100 26.22 5.22 5.65
C SER A 100 25.67 4.21 6.65
N LEU A 101 26.50 3.71 7.56
CA LEU A 101 26.07 2.76 8.60
C LEU A 101 24.86 3.26 9.41
N PRO A 102 24.77 4.54 9.84
CA PRO A 102 23.59 5.04 10.54
C PRO A 102 22.31 5.00 9.68
N GLU A 103 22.42 5.30 8.38
CA GLU A 103 21.27 5.25 7.46
C GLU A 103 20.80 3.82 7.24
N LEU A 104 21.75 2.88 7.05
CA LEU A 104 21.46 1.47 6.91
C LEU A 104 20.71 0.92 8.14
N ILE A 105 21.22 1.22 9.34
CA ILE A 105 20.59 0.83 10.62
C ILE A 105 19.21 1.47 10.74
N GLY A 106 19.06 2.75 10.39
CA GLY A 106 17.77 3.44 10.46
C GLY A 106 16.72 2.84 9.53
N ILE A 107 17.10 2.43 8.32
CA ILE A 107 16.22 1.71 7.39
C ILE A 107 15.82 0.36 7.98
N MET A 108 16.78 -0.40 8.50
CA MET A 108 16.52 -1.72 9.10
C MET A 108 15.59 -1.63 10.32
N ASP A 109 15.82 -0.68 11.21
CA ASP A 109 15.00 -0.44 12.41
C ASP A 109 13.57 -0.06 12.03
N THR A 110 13.42 0.84 11.06
CA THR A 110 12.08 1.25 10.57
C THR A 110 11.35 0.06 9.93
N CYS A 111 12.04 -0.76 9.14
CA CYS A 111 11.46 -1.98 8.57
C CYS A 111 10.99 -2.97 9.65
N PHE A 112 11.75 -3.13 10.73
CA PHE A 112 11.32 -3.95 11.86
C PHE A 112 10.10 -3.37 12.57
N CYS A 113 10.04 -2.05 12.79
CA CYS A 113 8.84 -1.39 13.30
C CYS A 113 7.62 -1.74 12.45
N CYS A 114 7.74 -1.59 11.12
CA CYS A 114 6.67 -1.92 10.18
C CYS A 114 6.27 -3.40 10.23
N LEU A 115 7.24 -4.31 10.39
CA LEU A 115 6.95 -5.74 10.54
C LEU A 115 6.12 -6.02 11.79
N ILE A 116 6.48 -5.41 12.93
CA ILE A 116 5.73 -5.57 14.18
C ILE A 116 4.32 -4.99 14.06
N THR A 117 4.16 -3.79 13.48
CA THR A 117 2.84 -3.19 13.23
C THR A 117 1.97 -4.07 12.33
N TRP A 118 2.56 -4.75 11.33
CA TRP A 118 1.83 -5.74 10.54
C TRP A 118 1.39 -6.94 11.39
N LEU A 119 2.27 -7.45 12.26
CA LEU A 119 1.95 -8.55 13.18
C LEU A 119 0.87 -8.19 14.22
N GLU A 120 0.66 -6.89 14.49
CA GLU A 120 -0.44 -6.38 15.32
C GLU A 120 -1.79 -6.31 14.60
N GLY A 121 -1.85 -6.62 13.29
CA GLY A 121 -3.09 -6.71 12.52
C GLY A 121 -3.28 -5.63 11.45
N HIS A 122 -2.33 -4.71 11.28
CA HIS A 122 -2.41 -3.71 10.21
C HIS A 122 -2.13 -4.32 8.82
N SER A 123 -2.51 -3.60 7.75
CA SER A 123 -2.28 -4.06 6.37
C SER A 123 -0.80 -4.12 6.00
N LEU A 124 -0.40 -5.19 5.31
CA LEU A 124 0.96 -5.37 4.81
C LEU A 124 1.37 -4.29 3.78
N ALA A 125 0.42 -3.84 2.96
CA ALA A 125 0.64 -2.77 1.98
C ALA A 125 0.92 -1.42 2.64
N GLN A 126 0.34 -1.17 3.82
CA GLN A 126 0.48 0.09 4.56
C GLN A 126 1.63 0.08 5.56
N THR A 127 2.30 -1.06 5.76
CA THR A 127 3.36 -1.24 6.74
C THR A 127 4.67 -1.61 6.04
N VAL A 128 5.00 -2.90 5.89
CA VAL A 128 6.29 -3.37 5.36
C VAL A 128 6.52 -2.89 3.92
N PHE A 129 5.48 -2.91 3.08
CA PHE A 129 5.60 -2.46 1.68
C PHE A 129 5.65 -0.94 1.51
N THR A 130 5.60 -0.16 2.58
CA THR A 130 5.96 1.27 2.49
C THR A 130 7.46 1.45 2.24
N CYS A 131 8.29 0.47 2.64
CA CYS A 131 9.72 0.48 2.36
C CYS A 131 10.00 0.08 0.91
N LEU A 132 10.47 1.03 0.11
CA LEU A 132 10.71 0.83 -1.33
C LEU A 132 11.80 -0.21 -1.63
N TYR A 133 12.79 -0.39 -0.75
CA TYR A 133 13.86 -1.39 -0.91
C TYR A 133 13.33 -2.83 -0.95
N VAL A 134 12.19 -3.09 -0.31
CA VAL A 134 11.60 -4.44 -0.20
C VAL A 134 10.93 -4.87 -1.51
N HIS A 135 10.58 -3.94 -2.40
CA HIS A 135 9.85 -4.25 -3.64
C HIS A 135 10.71 -4.97 -4.68
N ASN A 136 12.00 -4.65 -4.74
CA ASN A 136 12.94 -5.30 -5.67
C ASN A 136 14.36 -5.39 -5.07
N PRO A 137 14.62 -6.40 -4.22
CA PRO A 137 15.92 -6.59 -3.59
C PRO A 137 17.08 -6.85 -4.56
N ASP A 138 16.78 -7.25 -5.81
CA ASP A 138 17.81 -7.63 -6.78
C ASP A 138 18.62 -6.44 -7.29
N LEU A 139 18.01 -5.25 -7.32
CA LEU A 139 18.71 -4.04 -7.75
C LEU A 139 19.57 -3.43 -6.63
N ILE A 140 19.47 -3.93 -5.39
CA ILE A 140 20.24 -3.42 -4.25
C ILE A 140 21.71 -3.85 -4.40
N GLU A 141 22.61 -2.86 -4.41
CA GLU A 141 24.06 -3.09 -4.53
C GLU A 141 24.70 -3.39 -3.17
N ASP A 142 24.21 -2.79 -2.08
CA ASP A 142 24.69 -3.05 -0.73
C ASP A 142 24.33 -4.48 -0.26
N PRO A 143 25.32 -5.35 0.01
CA PRO A 143 25.05 -6.75 0.35
C PRO A 143 24.27 -6.92 1.65
N ALA A 144 24.48 -6.04 2.64
CA ALA A 144 23.80 -6.12 3.93
C ALA A 144 22.33 -5.74 3.79
N LEU A 145 22.03 -4.61 3.12
CA LEU A 145 20.65 -4.21 2.86
C LEU A 145 19.92 -5.23 1.99
N LYS A 146 20.59 -5.80 0.99
CA LYS A 146 20.01 -6.86 0.15
C LYS A 146 19.65 -8.11 0.95
N ALA A 147 20.58 -8.62 1.75
CA ALA A 147 20.35 -9.77 2.61
C ALA A 147 19.21 -9.50 3.61
N PHE A 148 19.16 -8.29 4.18
CA PHE A 148 18.10 -7.86 5.07
C PHE A 148 16.72 -7.79 4.40
N ALA A 149 16.62 -7.15 3.23
CA ALA A 149 15.36 -7.03 2.49
C ALA A 149 14.80 -8.41 2.10
N LEU A 150 15.66 -9.33 1.65
CA LEU A 150 15.27 -10.72 1.39
C LEU A 150 14.85 -11.45 2.67
N GLY A 151 15.55 -11.21 3.78
CA GLY A 151 15.22 -11.74 5.10
C GLY A 151 13.82 -11.32 5.56
N ILE A 152 13.50 -10.02 5.51
CA ILE A 152 12.19 -9.49 5.90
C ILE A 152 11.08 -10.07 5.03
N LEU A 153 11.26 -10.10 3.71
CA LEU A 153 10.28 -10.72 2.80
C LEU A 153 10.01 -12.18 3.16
N LYS A 154 11.06 -12.92 3.52
CA LYS A 154 10.95 -14.31 3.88
C LYS A 154 10.22 -14.52 5.21
N VAL A 155 10.51 -13.68 6.20
CA VAL A 155 9.80 -13.67 7.48
C VAL A 155 8.32 -13.36 7.26
N CYS A 156 7.99 -12.37 6.42
CA CYS A 156 6.60 -12.08 6.06
C CYS A 156 5.91 -13.27 5.39
N ASP A 157 6.57 -13.94 4.44
CA ASP A 157 5.96 -15.10 3.77
C ASP A 157 5.72 -16.27 4.75
N ILE A 158 6.69 -16.57 5.61
CA ILE A 158 6.55 -17.61 6.65
C ILE A 158 5.41 -17.25 7.62
N ALA A 159 5.39 -16.02 8.14
CA ALA A 159 4.35 -15.59 9.07
C ALA A 159 2.96 -15.70 8.44
N ARG A 160 2.80 -15.22 7.20
CA ARG A 160 1.56 -15.32 6.43
C ARG A 160 1.15 -16.79 6.20
N GLU A 161 2.08 -17.66 5.82
CA GLU A 161 1.80 -19.09 5.64
C GLU A 161 1.30 -19.73 6.94
N LYS A 162 1.89 -19.38 8.10
CA LYS A 162 1.46 -19.89 9.40
C LYS A 162 0.08 -19.38 9.79
N VAL A 163 -0.20 -18.09 9.62
CA VAL A 163 -1.51 -17.50 9.91
C VAL A 163 -2.60 -18.12 9.04
N ASN A 164 -2.34 -18.26 7.74
CA ASN A 164 -3.28 -18.89 6.81
C ASN A 164 -3.56 -20.35 7.17
N LYS A 165 -2.54 -21.09 7.63
CA LYS A 165 -2.72 -22.48 8.13
C LYS A 165 -3.48 -22.55 9.44
N ALA A 166 -3.37 -21.52 10.28
CA ALA A 166 -4.09 -21.45 11.55
C ALA A 166 -5.58 -21.08 11.37
N ALA A 167 -6.02 -20.79 10.13
CA ALA A 167 -7.41 -20.44 9.79
C ALA A 167 -7.96 -19.30 10.66
N VAL A 168 -7.10 -18.31 10.92
CA VAL A 168 -7.46 -17.06 11.61
C VAL A 168 -8.39 -16.26 10.70
N PHE A 169 -9.33 -15.51 11.30
CA PHE A 169 -10.28 -14.71 10.55
C PHE A 169 -9.58 -13.50 9.91
N GLU A 170 -9.63 -13.41 8.59
CA GLU A 170 -9.06 -12.28 7.84
C GLU A 170 -9.79 -10.98 8.19
N GLU A 171 -9.04 -9.88 8.32
CA GLU A 171 -9.50 -8.52 8.65
C GLU A 171 -10.01 -8.28 10.08
N GLU A 172 -10.26 -9.33 10.87
CA GLU A 172 -10.54 -9.21 12.32
C GLU A 172 -9.25 -9.29 13.15
N ASP A 173 -8.49 -10.36 12.94
CA ASP A 173 -7.29 -10.66 13.72
C ASP A 173 -5.99 -10.38 12.95
N PHE A 174 -6.02 -10.57 11.63
CA PHE A 174 -4.83 -10.43 10.79
C PHE A 174 -5.14 -10.11 9.33
N GLN A 175 -4.35 -9.24 8.72
CA GLN A 175 -4.45 -8.92 7.29
C GLN A 175 -3.32 -9.58 6.48
N ALA A 176 -3.62 -10.77 5.95
CA ALA A 176 -2.68 -11.59 5.16
C ALA A 176 -2.53 -11.16 3.69
N MET A 177 -3.35 -10.22 3.23
CA MET A 177 -3.41 -9.79 1.83
C MET A 177 -2.14 -9.09 1.36
N THR A 178 -1.61 -9.53 0.22
CA THR A 178 -0.34 -9.03 -0.34
C THR A 178 -0.53 -8.00 -1.45
N TYR A 179 -1.76 -7.72 -1.89
CA TYR A 179 -2.09 -6.72 -2.91
C TYR A 179 -1.27 -6.82 -4.21
N GLY A 180 -0.84 -8.04 -4.57
CA GLY A 180 -0.04 -8.28 -5.78
C GLY A 180 1.47 -8.02 -5.64
N PHE A 181 1.96 -7.64 -4.46
CA PHE A 181 3.40 -7.55 -4.21
C PHE A 181 4.07 -8.92 -4.22
N LYS A 182 5.26 -8.98 -4.81
CA LYS A 182 6.05 -10.20 -4.90
C LYS A 182 6.75 -10.49 -3.57
N MET A 183 6.59 -11.71 -3.09
CA MET A 183 7.36 -12.24 -1.96
C MET A 183 8.65 -12.91 -2.46
N ALA A 184 9.60 -13.13 -1.56
CA ALA A 184 10.88 -13.81 -1.83
C ALA A 184 10.74 -15.34 -1.98
N ASN A 185 9.75 -15.80 -2.75
CA ASN A 185 9.44 -17.22 -2.93
C ASN A 185 10.45 -17.93 -3.86
N ASN A 186 11.12 -17.15 -4.71
CA ASN A 186 12.19 -17.59 -5.60
C ASN A 186 13.51 -17.88 -4.87
N VAL A 187 13.66 -17.44 -3.61
CA VAL A 187 14.87 -17.65 -2.83
C VAL A 187 14.62 -18.68 -1.72
N THR A 188 15.48 -19.70 -1.67
CA THR A 188 15.45 -20.74 -0.65
C THR A 188 15.87 -20.19 0.71
N ASP A 189 15.26 -20.70 1.78
CA ASP A 189 15.51 -20.31 3.18
C ASP A 189 17.00 -20.43 3.55
N LEU A 190 17.65 -21.50 3.08
CA LEU A 190 19.07 -21.75 3.31
C LEU A 190 19.96 -20.66 2.72
N ARG A 191 19.60 -20.16 1.53
CA ARG A 191 20.33 -19.09 0.84
C ARG A 191 20.17 -17.76 1.57
N VAL A 192 18.94 -17.41 1.96
CA VAL A 192 18.69 -16.18 2.73
C VAL A 192 19.45 -16.22 4.06
N THR A 193 19.42 -17.36 4.76
CA THR A 193 20.12 -17.54 6.03
C THR A 193 21.63 -17.41 5.82
N GLY A 194 22.19 -18.04 4.78
CA GLY A 194 23.60 -17.90 4.41
C GLY A 194 24.01 -16.45 4.12
N ASP A 195 23.20 -15.72 3.34
CA ASP A 195 23.45 -14.32 2.99
C ASP A 195 23.42 -13.39 4.22
N VAL A 196 22.50 -13.64 5.17
CA VAL A 196 22.40 -12.89 6.44
C VAL A 196 23.57 -13.22 7.38
N HIS A 197 24.05 -14.48 7.40
CA HIS A 197 25.23 -14.84 8.18
C HIS A 197 26.51 -14.25 7.60
N ALA A 198 26.68 -14.28 6.28
CA ALA A 198 27.87 -13.76 5.60
C ALA A 198 28.07 -12.25 5.79
N THR A 199 26.98 -11.51 5.97
CA THR A 199 26.98 -10.06 6.19
C THR A 199 27.16 -9.66 7.66
N GLY A 200 27.23 -10.62 8.59
CA GLY A 200 27.37 -10.35 10.03
C GLY A 200 26.14 -9.71 10.68
N LEU A 201 25.02 -9.61 9.95
CA LEU A 201 23.78 -8.98 10.41
C LEU A 201 23.18 -9.67 11.63
N VAL A 202 23.39 -10.99 11.79
CA VAL A 202 22.85 -11.77 12.92
C VAL A 202 23.27 -11.17 14.27
N SER A 203 24.53 -10.74 14.42
CA SER A 203 25.01 -10.13 15.67
C SER A 203 24.40 -8.75 15.94
N VAL A 204 24.10 -8.00 14.87
CA VAL A 204 23.48 -6.67 14.95
C VAL A 204 22.00 -6.80 15.28
N VAL A 205 21.28 -7.67 14.57
CA VAL A 205 19.85 -7.92 14.79
C VAL A 205 19.59 -8.42 16.21
N VAL A 206 20.40 -9.35 16.75
CA VAL A 206 20.21 -9.83 18.12
C VAL A 206 20.39 -8.72 19.16
N HIS A 207 21.39 -7.85 19.00
CA HIS A 207 21.59 -6.71 19.93
C HIS A 207 20.50 -5.65 19.80
N VAL A 208 20.14 -5.29 18.57
CA VAL A 208 19.06 -4.33 18.30
C VAL A 208 17.74 -4.88 18.81
N TRP A 209 17.43 -6.15 18.56
CA TRP A 209 16.22 -6.80 19.06
C TRP A 209 16.18 -6.82 20.59
N HIS A 210 17.28 -7.12 21.27
CA HIS A 210 17.31 -7.12 22.73
C HIS A 210 17.08 -5.71 23.30
N TRP A 211 17.67 -4.68 22.68
CA TRP A 211 17.43 -3.28 23.01
C TRP A 211 15.99 -2.85 22.72
N TRP A 212 15.47 -3.22 21.56
CA TRP A 212 14.14 -2.83 21.09
C TRP A 212 13.05 -3.56 21.87
N TYR A 213 13.21 -4.85 22.18
CA TYR A 213 12.34 -5.61 23.08
C TYR A 213 12.30 -5.00 24.49
N THR A 214 13.44 -4.55 25.00
CA THR A 214 13.51 -3.82 26.28
C THR A 214 12.76 -2.49 26.20
N ILE A 215 12.94 -1.72 25.13
CA ILE A 215 12.27 -0.41 24.94
C ILE A 215 10.77 -0.57 24.67
N TYR A 216 10.36 -1.55 23.87
CA TYR A 216 8.98 -1.81 23.47
C TYR A 216 8.15 -2.33 24.65
N ILE A 217 8.70 -3.23 25.48
CA ILE A 217 8.10 -3.60 26.76
C ILE A 217 8.01 -2.38 27.68
N CYS A 218 9.08 -1.58 27.81
CA CYS A 218 9.04 -0.37 28.64
C CYS A 218 8.03 0.67 28.13
N ARG A 219 7.86 0.83 26.80
CA ARG A 219 6.88 1.74 26.21
C ARG A 219 5.45 1.27 26.39
N ASN A 220 5.14 0.00 26.17
CA ASN A 220 3.77 -0.50 26.38
C ASN A 220 3.38 -0.55 27.86
N VAL A 221 4.32 -0.78 28.78
CA VAL A 221 4.07 -0.63 30.23
C VAL A 221 3.81 0.84 30.60
N CYS A 222 4.53 1.80 30.00
CA CYS A 222 4.41 3.23 30.32
C CYS A 222 3.22 3.93 29.59
N VAL A 223 2.83 3.45 28.41
CA VAL A 223 1.65 3.94 27.66
C VAL A 223 0.35 3.51 28.34
N CYS A 224 0.29 2.30 28.93
CA CYS A 224 -0.83 1.90 29.79
C CYS A 224 -1.01 2.81 31.01
N THR A 225 0.07 3.36 31.57
CA THR A 225 -0.03 4.33 32.68
C THR A 225 -0.49 5.72 32.23
N LYS A 226 -0.13 6.15 31.01
CA LYS A 226 -0.51 7.47 30.48
C LYS A 226 -1.94 7.53 29.91
N LEU A 227 -2.45 6.45 29.31
CA LEU A 227 -3.85 6.41 28.85
C LEU A 227 -4.87 6.33 30.00
N THR A 228 -4.47 5.84 31.17
CA THR A 228 -5.33 5.85 32.36
C THR A 228 -5.47 7.26 32.96
N PHE A 229 -4.46 8.13 32.78
CA PHE A 229 -4.50 9.51 33.29
C PHE A 229 -5.31 10.47 32.40
N TYR A 230 -5.32 10.25 31.07
CA TYR A 230 -6.09 11.10 30.15
C TYR A 230 -7.60 10.81 30.14
N ARG A 231 -8.05 9.68 30.72
CA ARG A 231 -9.47 9.32 30.82
C ARG A 231 -10.15 9.79 32.12
N GLN A 232 -9.43 10.51 32.99
CA GLN A 232 -9.95 11.09 34.24
C GLN A 232 -9.93 12.63 34.26
N VAL A 233 -9.44 13.28 33.19
CA VAL A 233 -9.45 14.75 33.05
C VAL A 233 -9.89 15.13 31.63
N CYS A 234 -11.09 14.71 31.26
CA CYS A 234 -11.96 15.27 30.22
C CYS A 234 -13.40 14.90 30.59
#